data_AF-A0A948UK41-F1
#
_entry.id   AF-A0A948UK41-F1
#
_cell.length_a   1.000
_cell.length_b   1.000
_cell.length_c   1.000
_cell.angle_alpha   90.00
_cell.angle_beta   90.00
_cell.angle_gamma   90.00
#
_symmetry.space_group_name_H-M   'P 1'
#
loop_
_entity.id
_entity.type
_entity.pdbx_description
1 polymer ?
#
loop_
_entity_poly.entity_id
_entity_poly.type
_entity_poly.pdbx_seq_one_letter_code
_entity_poly.pdbx_strand_id
1 'polypeptide(L)'
;MLDMAVSYNRYKFLGYEFLTWLWFIMENQQDILKESDKELVSLDIGNRIVLENNKNDTTESVTIKGDKAGLEEGILSLQKGAVVTELNLVYKAGNNEWRFNIKGESLNISSLKTPETGPVETKEDVEAALLEKVYLYERIFVLINNLYKHFISLRVTGRWEKDVVPQIRKWIAS
;
A
#
# COMPACT_ATOMS: atom_id res chain seq x y z
N MET A 1 27.21 11.92 -3.22
CA MET A 1 26.26 10.81 -2.99
C MET A 1 25.76 10.98 -1.56
N LEU A 2 24.46 11.18 -1.34
CA LEU A 2 23.95 11.18 0.03
C LEU A 2 24.12 9.77 0.61
N ASP A 3 24.53 9.69 1.87
CA ASP A 3 24.54 8.45 2.64
C ASP A 3 23.13 7.81 2.62
N MET A 4 23.06 6.48 2.49
CA MET A 4 21.79 5.76 2.41
C MET A 4 20.93 5.95 3.67
N ALA A 5 21.53 5.96 4.85
CA ALA A 5 20.81 6.19 6.10
C ALA A 5 20.30 7.63 6.20
N VAL A 6 21.07 8.61 5.69
CA VAL A 6 20.62 10.01 5.62
C VAL A 6 19.46 10.15 4.63
N SER A 7 19.55 9.54 3.46
CA SER A 7 18.48 9.55 2.45
C SER A 7 17.21 8.89 2.97
N TYR A 8 17.36 7.73 3.63
CA TYR A 8 16.27 7.00 4.25
C TYR A 8 15.52 7.88 5.26
N ASN A 9 16.24 8.47 6.22
CA ASN A 9 15.61 9.31 7.24
C ASN A 9 14.99 10.59 6.65
N ARG A 10 15.61 11.16 5.60
CA ARG A 10 15.12 12.37 4.94
C ARG A 10 13.87 12.14 4.12
N TYR A 11 13.74 10.98 3.47
CA TYR A 11 12.70 10.73 2.46
C TYR A 11 11.65 9.69 2.87
N LYS A 12 11.77 9.04 4.03
CA LYS A 12 10.78 8.07 4.52
C LYS A 12 9.34 8.62 4.58
N PHE A 13 9.18 9.94 4.75
CA PHE A 13 7.88 10.60 4.76
C PHE A 13 7.10 10.37 3.45
N LEU A 14 7.78 10.24 2.31
CA LEU A 14 7.11 9.97 1.02
C LEU A 14 6.38 8.64 1.04
N GLY A 15 6.97 7.65 1.71
CA GLY A 15 6.34 6.35 1.92
C GLY A 15 5.09 6.45 2.79
N TYR A 16 5.16 7.23 3.88
CA TYR A 16 4.02 7.41 4.78
C TYR A 16 2.88 8.21 4.14
N GLU A 17 3.21 9.27 3.40
CA GLU A 17 2.25 10.01 2.58
C GLU A 17 1.64 9.10 1.51
N PHE A 18 2.44 8.26 0.84
CA PHE A 18 1.96 7.30 -0.15
C PHE A 18 0.95 6.31 0.44
N LEU A 19 1.27 5.67 1.58
CA LEU A 19 0.34 4.72 2.20
C LEU A 19 -0.93 5.38 2.74
N THR A 20 -0.82 6.61 3.27
CA THR A 20 -1.98 7.38 3.72
C THR A 20 -2.88 7.77 2.54
N TRP A 21 -2.28 8.21 1.44
CA TRP A 21 -2.98 8.49 0.19
C TRP A 21 -3.60 7.23 -0.41
N LEU A 22 -2.89 6.09 -0.36
CA LEU A 22 -3.38 4.82 -0.88
C LEU A 22 -4.66 4.40 -0.17
N TRP A 23 -4.70 4.49 1.16
CA TRP A 23 -5.93 4.23 1.92
C TRP A 23 -7.07 5.16 1.49
N PHE A 24 -6.81 6.47 1.38
CA PHE A 24 -7.81 7.43 0.92
C PHE A 24 -8.40 7.06 -0.45
N ILE A 25 -7.55 6.73 -1.45
CA ILE A 25 -8.05 6.41 -2.79
C ILE A 25 -8.78 5.05 -2.86
N MET A 26 -8.42 4.09 -1.99
CA MET A 26 -9.13 2.81 -1.90
C MET A 26 -10.60 3.01 -1.53
N GLU A 27 -10.90 3.97 -0.65
CA GLU A 27 -12.26 4.26 -0.22
C GLU A 27 -13.00 5.23 -1.14
N ASN A 28 -12.30 6.12 -1.85
CA ASN A 28 -12.92 7.25 -2.53
C ASN A 28 -12.75 7.28 -4.06
N GLN A 29 -11.75 6.59 -4.62
CA GLN A 29 -11.29 6.81 -6.00
C GLN A 29 -10.91 5.48 -6.70
N GLN A 30 -11.89 4.59 -6.89
CA GLN A 30 -11.67 3.29 -7.53
C GLN A 30 -11.14 3.39 -8.98
N ASP A 31 -11.41 4.47 -9.70
CA ASP A 31 -10.94 4.64 -11.08
C ASP A 31 -9.41 4.73 -11.15
N ILE A 32 -8.76 5.39 -10.19
CA ILE A 32 -7.29 5.45 -10.10
C ILE A 32 -6.70 4.07 -9.88
N LEU A 33 -7.36 3.23 -9.06
CA LEU A 33 -6.94 1.84 -8.85
C LEU A 33 -7.02 1.04 -10.16
N LYS A 34 -8.10 1.19 -10.93
CA LYS A 34 -8.27 0.51 -12.23
C LYS A 34 -7.27 0.97 -13.30
N GLU A 35 -6.79 2.20 -13.23
CA GLU A 35 -5.70 2.68 -14.10
C GLU A 35 -4.36 2.01 -13.77
N SER A 36 -4.15 1.62 -12.51
CA SER A 36 -2.92 0.96 -12.06
C SER A 36 -2.81 -0.51 -12.49
N ASP A 37 -3.96 -1.17 -12.68
CA ASP A 37 -4.08 -2.50 -13.24
C ASP A 37 -5.49 -2.72 -13.82
N LYS A 38 -5.57 -3.07 -15.10
CA LYS A 38 -6.83 -3.26 -15.82
C LYS A 38 -7.61 -4.50 -15.37
N GLU A 39 -6.93 -5.47 -14.78
CA GLU A 39 -7.56 -6.68 -14.26
C GLU A 39 -7.98 -6.54 -12.78
N LEU A 40 -7.69 -5.39 -12.16
CA LEU A 40 -7.99 -5.12 -10.76
C LEU A 40 -9.50 -5.19 -10.52
N VAL A 41 -9.87 -6.10 -9.63
CA VAL A 41 -11.23 -6.27 -9.10
C VAL A 41 -11.37 -5.43 -7.82
N SER A 42 -10.43 -5.57 -6.89
CA SER A 42 -10.37 -4.75 -5.69
C SER A 42 -8.95 -4.67 -5.11
N LEU A 43 -8.73 -3.60 -4.35
CA LEU A 43 -7.59 -3.47 -3.45
C LEU A 43 -8.15 -3.05 -2.10
N ASP A 44 -8.03 -3.92 -1.11
CA ASP A 44 -8.65 -3.77 0.20
C ASP A 44 -7.59 -3.77 1.30
N ILE A 45 -7.84 -3.06 2.40
CA ILE A 45 -7.04 -3.22 3.61
C ILE A 45 -7.37 -4.61 4.16
N GLY A 46 -6.34 -5.40 4.39
CA GLY A 46 -6.48 -6.70 5.02
C GLY A 46 -6.56 -6.55 6.54
N ASN A 47 -5.84 -7.41 7.25
CA ASN A 47 -6.08 -7.57 8.69
C ASN A 47 -5.16 -6.74 9.58
N ARG A 48 -4.43 -5.78 9.02
CA ARG A 48 -3.46 -4.97 9.75
C ARG A 48 -3.24 -3.61 9.11
N ILE A 49 -3.27 -2.58 9.94
CA ILE A 49 -2.79 -1.23 9.63
C ILE A 49 -1.98 -0.70 10.81
N VAL A 50 -0.90 0.01 10.52
CA VAL A 50 -0.08 0.70 11.53
C VAL A 50 -0.03 2.17 11.20
N LEU A 51 -0.31 3.00 12.20
CA LEU A 51 -0.21 4.44 12.13
C LEU A 51 0.77 4.95 13.17
N GLU A 52 1.52 5.98 12.83
CA GLU A 52 2.46 6.63 13.75
C GLU A 52 2.24 8.13 13.77
N ASN A 53 2.34 8.72 14.96
CA ASN A 53 2.34 10.15 15.18
C ASN A 53 3.64 10.54 15.89
N ASN A 54 4.42 11.40 15.25
CA ASN A 54 5.67 11.89 15.83
C ASN A 54 5.42 13.27 16.44
N LYS A 55 5.38 13.34 17.77
CA LYS A 55 5.23 14.59 18.54
C LYS A 55 6.34 14.67 19.58
N ASN A 56 7.02 15.82 19.66
CA ASN A 56 8.00 16.12 20.71
C ASN A 56 9.06 15.02 20.92
N ASP A 57 9.67 14.53 19.84
CA ASP A 57 10.67 13.43 19.84
C ASP A 57 10.18 12.08 20.39
N THR A 58 8.87 11.94 20.60
CA THR A 58 8.21 10.66 20.90
C THR A 58 7.36 10.19 19.72
N THR A 59 7.49 8.90 19.40
CA THR A 59 6.65 8.21 18.41
C THR A 59 5.54 7.47 19.12
N GLU A 60 4.30 7.92 18.94
CA GLU A 60 3.11 7.18 19.31
C GLU A 60 2.69 6.28 18.15
N SER A 61 2.43 4.99 18.42
CA SER A 61 2.00 4.03 17.41
C SER A 61 0.63 3.46 17.75
N VAL A 62 -0.25 3.41 16.75
CA VAL A 62 -1.54 2.72 16.79
C VAL A 62 -1.48 1.58 15.79
N THR A 63 -1.75 0.37 16.27
CA THR A 63 -1.80 -0.84 15.45
C THR A 63 -3.18 -1.45 15.56
N ILE A 64 -3.87 -1.57 14.44
CA ILE A 64 -5.16 -2.25 14.36
C ILE A 64 -4.92 -3.62 13.73
N LYS A 65 -5.49 -4.68 14.33
CA LYS A 65 -5.39 -6.05 13.85
C LYS A 65 -6.73 -6.77 13.91
N GLY A 66 -7.04 -7.53 12.87
CA GLY A 66 -8.21 -8.42 12.81
C GLY A 66 -8.91 -8.37 11.46
N ASP A 67 -9.48 -9.49 11.03
CA ASP A 67 -10.12 -9.62 9.70
C ASP A 67 -11.45 -8.85 9.55
N LYS A 68 -11.98 -8.34 10.66
CA LYS A 68 -13.19 -7.51 10.74
C LYS A 68 -13.01 -6.32 11.68
N ALA A 69 -11.76 -5.98 11.98
CA ALA A 69 -11.49 -4.80 12.77
C ALA A 69 -11.98 -3.60 11.97
N GLY A 70 -12.82 -2.78 12.61
CA GLY A 70 -13.20 -1.50 12.04
C GLY A 70 -11.97 -0.60 11.89
N LEU A 71 -12.03 0.34 10.96
CA LEU A 71 -10.95 1.30 10.71
C LEU A 71 -11.22 2.65 11.39
N GLU A 72 -12.24 2.74 12.25
CA GLU A 72 -12.64 3.96 12.95
C GLU A 72 -11.50 4.47 13.85
N GLU A 73 -10.79 3.61 14.57
CA GLU A 73 -9.61 3.99 15.35
C GLU A 73 -8.48 4.50 14.46
N GLY A 74 -8.41 4.02 13.22
CA GLY A 74 -7.43 4.44 12.22
C GLY A 74 -7.73 5.87 11.76
N ILE A 75 -8.99 6.16 11.43
CA ILE A 75 -9.45 7.50 11.04
C ILE A 75 -9.25 8.48 12.20
N LEU A 76 -9.59 8.09 13.43
CA LEU A 76 -9.33 8.90 14.63
C LEU A 76 -7.83 9.18 14.84
N SER A 77 -6.97 8.22 14.51
CA SER A 77 -5.52 8.40 14.58
C SER A 77 -5.03 9.41 13.53
N LEU A 78 -5.54 9.31 12.29
CA LEU A 78 -5.26 10.30 11.23
C LEU A 78 -5.74 11.71 11.65
N GLN A 79 -6.92 11.85 12.26
CA GLN A 79 -7.43 13.12 12.79
C GLN A 79 -6.47 13.76 13.81
N LYS A 80 -5.75 12.94 14.60
CA LYS A 80 -4.75 13.41 15.58
C LYS A 80 -3.39 13.76 14.97
N GLY A 81 -3.25 13.61 13.66
CA GLY A 81 -2.03 13.88 12.90
C GLY A 81 -1.12 12.67 12.69
N ALA A 82 -1.61 11.45 12.95
CA ALA A 82 -0.86 10.25 12.59
C ALA A 82 -0.82 10.06 11.06
N VAL A 83 0.14 9.27 10.59
CA VAL A 83 0.26 8.83 9.20
C VAL A 83 0.37 7.32 9.14
N VAL A 84 -0.04 6.70 8.03
CA VAL A 84 0.07 5.26 7.84
C VAL A 84 1.52 4.87 7.57
N THR A 85 2.07 3.96 8.36
CA THR A 85 3.46 3.48 8.21
C THR A 85 3.55 2.04 7.69
N GLU A 86 2.48 1.25 7.86
CA GLU A 86 2.39 -0.13 7.34
C GLU A 86 0.93 -0.47 6.99
N LEU A 87 0.72 -1.18 5.89
CA LEU A 87 -0.56 -1.75 5.48
C LEU A 87 -0.41 -3.24 5.18
N ASN A 88 -1.35 -4.06 5.65
CA ASN A 88 -1.66 -5.35 5.02
C ASN A 88 -2.69 -5.09 3.92
N LEU A 89 -2.42 -5.57 2.71
CA LEU A 89 -3.26 -5.38 1.54
C LEU A 89 -3.75 -6.73 1.02
N VAL A 90 -5.01 -6.75 0.58
CA VAL A 90 -5.63 -7.83 -0.17
C VAL A 90 -5.88 -7.29 -1.57
N TYR A 91 -5.17 -7.84 -2.54
CA TYR A 91 -5.27 -7.43 -3.94
C TYR A 91 -5.96 -8.54 -4.72
N LYS A 92 -7.04 -8.20 -5.42
CA LYS A 92 -7.79 -9.13 -6.27
C LYS A 92 -7.72 -8.67 -7.71
N ALA A 93 -7.30 -9.56 -8.61
CA ALA A 93 -7.31 -9.33 -10.05
C ALA A 93 -7.77 -10.58 -10.80
N GLY A 94 -8.76 -10.42 -11.67
CA GLY A 94 -9.48 -11.57 -12.25
C GLY A 94 -10.01 -12.50 -11.16
N ASN A 95 -9.60 -13.78 -11.20
CA ASN A 95 -9.96 -14.80 -10.21
C ASN A 95 -8.88 -15.02 -9.13
N ASN A 96 -7.84 -14.19 -9.13
CA ASN A 96 -6.67 -14.36 -8.28
C ASN A 96 -6.69 -13.39 -7.11
N GLU A 97 -6.21 -13.84 -5.95
CA GLU A 97 -6.04 -13.04 -4.74
C GLU A 97 -4.59 -13.12 -4.26
N TRP A 98 -4.04 -11.96 -3.92
CA TRP A 98 -2.76 -11.82 -3.25
C TRP A 98 -2.97 -11.16 -1.89
N ARG A 99 -2.13 -11.52 -0.92
CA ARG A 99 -2.08 -10.85 0.39
C ARG A 99 -0.64 -10.53 0.74
N PHE A 100 -0.37 -9.30 1.17
CA PHE A 100 0.99 -8.89 1.53
C PHE A 100 0.98 -7.68 2.46
N ASN A 101 2.07 -7.47 3.18
CA ASN A 101 2.31 -6.23 3.91
C ASN A 101 3.21 -5.32 3.09
N ILE A 102 3.00 -4.01 3.20
CA ILE A 102 3.88 -2.98 2.65
C ILE A 102 4.26 -1.98 3.75
N LYS A 103 5.56 -1.67 3.87
CA LYS A 103 6.08 -0.70 4.84
C LYS A 103 6.47 0.60 4.15
N GLY A 104 5.96 1.75 4.60
CA GLY A 104 6.06 3.01 3.87
C GLY A 104 7.50 3.45 3.62
N GLU A 105 8.31 3.56 4.68
CA GLU A 105 9.71 4.01 4.65
C GLU A 105 10.63 3.37 3.60
N SER A 106 10.37 2.11 3.23
CA SER A 106 11.19 1.33 2.31
C SER A 106 10.42 0.76 1.13
N LEU A 107 9.09 0.90 1.13
CA LEU A 107 8.15 0.15 0.29
C LEU A 107 8.40 -1.36 0.31
N ASN A 108 9.01 -1.87 1.38
CA ASN A 108 9.33 -3.29 1.51
C ASN A 108 8.05 -4.11 1.58
N ILE A 109 7.98 -5.14 0.74
CA ILE A 109 6.89 -6.10 0.70
C ILE A 109 7.26 -7.31 1.56
N SER A 110 6.39 -7.69 2.49
CA SER A 110 6.60 -8.87 3.33
C SER A 110 5.33 -9.71 3.43
N SER A 111 5.49 -10.97 3.87
CA SER A 111 4.38 -11.92 4.03
C SER A 111 3.54 -12.11 2.76
N LEU A 112 4.15 -11.97 1.59
CA LEU A 112 3.46 -12.11 0.30
C LEU A 112 2.98 -13.56 0.09
N LYS A 113 1.66 -13.70 0.07
CA LYS A 113 0.94 -14.90 -0.38
C LYS A 113 0.41 -14.62 -1.78
N THR A 114 0.82 -15.45 -2.74
CA THR A 114 0.31 -15.43 -4.10
C THR A 114 -0.80 -16.46 -4.27
N PRO A 115 -1.55 -16.41 -5.38
CA PRO A 115 -2.36 -17.54 -5.84
C PRO A 115 -1.55 -18.85 -5.90
N GLU A 116 -2.26 -19.96 -5.84
CA GLU A 116 -1.71 -21.29 -6.11
C GLU A 116 -1.37 -21.41 -7.61
N THR A 117 -0.26 -22.06 -7.90
CA THR A 117 0.14 -22.40 -9.27
C THR A 117 -0.57 -23.67 -9.71
N GLY A 118 -0.46 -23.99 -11.01
CA GLY A 118 -0.90 -25.30 -11.52
C GLY A 118 -0.27 -26.50 -10.79
N PRO A 119 -0.89 -27.69 -10.88
CA PRO A 119 -0.35 -28.91 -10.30
C PRO A 119 1.00 -29.28 -10.92
N VAL A 120 1.86 -29.91 -10.13
CA VAL A 120 3.21 -30.30 -10.53
C VAL A 120 3.33 -31.82 -10.46
N GLU A 121 3.25 -32.49 -11.62
CA GLU A 121 3.30 -33.96 -11.72
C GLU A 121 4.57 -34.46 -12.43
N THR A 122 5.08 -33.65 -13.35
CA THR A 122 6.26 -33.93 -14.19
C THR A 122 7.38 -32.90 -13.97
N LYS A 123 8.55 -33.12 -14.56
CA LYS A 123 9.66 -32.16 -14.49
C LYS A 123 9.35 -30.90 -15.30
N GLU A 124 8.68 -31.05 -16.43
CA GLU A 124 8.22 -29.95 -17.25
C GLU A 124 7.20 -29.07 -16.49
N ASP A 125 6.34 -29.68 -15.66
CA ASP A 125 5.41 -28.92 -14.81
C ASP A 125 6.14 -28.10 -13.73
N VAL A 126 7.31 -28.54 -13.27
CA VAL A 126 8.14 -27.77 -12.33
C VAL A 126 8.59 -26.46 -12.97
N GLU A 127 9.07 -26.52 -14.22
CA GLU A 127 9.49 -25.32 -14.95
C GLU A 127 8.32 -24.38 -15.20
N ALA A 128 7.16 -24.92 -15.61
CA ALA A 128 5.95 -24.14 -15.82
C ALA A 128 5.47 -23.46 -14.52
N ALA A 129 5.38 -24.19 -13.42
CA ALA A 129 4.97 -23.65 -12.12
C ALA A 129 5.96 -22.61 -11.59
N LEU A 130 7.27 -22.77 -11.85
CA LEU A 130 8.27 -21.76 -11.49
C LEU A 130 8.06 -20.46 -12.27
N LEU A 131 7.84 -20.53 -13.58
CA LEU A 131 7.58 -19.35 -14.42
C LEU A 131 6.28 -18.66 -14.00
N GLU A 132 5.22 -19.42 -13.74
CA GLU A 132 3.96 -18.90 -13.21
C GLU A 132 4.19 -18.19 -11.87
N LYS A 133 4.97 -18.80 -10.96
CA LYS A 133 5.27 -18.19 -9.67
C LYS A 133 6.01 -16.85 -9.84
N VAL A 134 7.01 -16.78 -10.71
CA VAL A 134 7.74 -15.53 -11.01
C VAL A 134 6.77 -14.46 -11.51
N TYR A 135 5.88 -14.80 -12.43
CA TYR A 135 4.83 -13.89 -12.90
C TYR A 135 3.94 -13.38 -11.75
N LEU A 136 3.49 -14.27 -10.86
CA LEU A 136 2.65 -13.89 -9.71
C LEU A 136 3.37 -12.94 -8.73
N TYR A 137 4.70 -13.04 -8.59
CA TYR A 137 5.50 -12.07 -7.83
C TYR A 137 5.64 -10.74 -8.57
N GLU A 138 5.94 -10.77 -9.87
CA GLU A 138 6.09 -9.58 -10.70
C GLU A 138 4.84 -8.71 -10.69
N ARG A 139 3.65 -9.32 -10.69
CA ARG A 139 2.35 -8.62 -10.59
C ARG A 139 2.28 -7.64 -9.43
N ILE A 140 2.79 -8.00 -8.25
CA ILE A 140 2.77 -7.11 -7.08
C ILE A 140 3.70 -5.92 -7.29
N PHE A 141 4.89 -6.14 -7.84
CA PHE A 141 5.82 -5.06 -8.12
C PHE A 141 5.26 -4.10 -9.17
N VAL A 142 4.62 -4.61 -10.22
CA VAL A 142 3.96 -3.78 -11.24
C VAL A 142 2.85 -2.93 -10.63
N LEU A 143 1.97 -3.53 -9.82
CA LEU A 143 0.88 -2.81 -9.12
C LEU A 143 1.43 -1.67 -8.27
N ILE A 144 2.37 -1.96 -7.36
CA ILE A 144 2.94 -0.95 -6.45
C ILE A 144 3.69 0.12 -7.22
N ASN A 145 4.45 -0.22 -8.26
CA ASN A 145 5.14 0.74 -9.10
C ASN A 145 4.16 1.69 -9.82
N ASN A 146 3.07 1.17 -10.37
CA ASN A 146 2.06 1.99 -11.06
C ASN A 146 1.36 2.95 -10.09
N LEU A 147 0.94 2.45 -8.92
CA LEU A 147 0.35 3.26 -7.86
C LEU A 147 1.31 4.35 -7.37
N TYR A 148 2.56 3.99 -7.10
CA TYR A 148 3.57 4.94 -6.63
C TYR A 148 3.92 5.97 -7.70
N LYS A 149 3.99 5.56 -8.98
CA LYS A 149 4.21 6.47 -10.10
C LYS A 149 3.08 7.50 -10.24
N HIS A 150 1.83 7.08 -10.06
CA HIS A 150 0.69 8.00 -10.05
C HIS A 150 0.81 8.96 -8.86
N PHE A 151 0.99 8.43 -7.65
CA PHE A 151 1.18 9.22 -6.43
C PHE A 151 2.29 10.27 -6.59
N ILE A 152 3.50 9.85 -6.99
CA ILE A 152 4.65 10.75 -7.04
C ILE A 152 4.43 11.85 -8.09
N SER A 153 3.73 11.57 -9.19
CA SER A 153 3.37 12.57 -10.19
C SER A 153 2.44 13.65 -9.62
N LEU A 154 1.52 13.30 -8.72
CA LEU A 154 0.71 14.26 -7.99
C LEU A 154 1.58 15.02 -6.98
N ARG A 155 2.38 14.29 -6.20
CA ARG A 155 3.14 14.77 -5.05
C ARG A 155 4.17 15.85 -5.39
N VAL A 156 4.79 15.75 -6.56
CA VAL A 156 5.81 16.71 -7.03
C VAL A 156 5.22 17.92 -7.75
N THR A 157 3.90 17.96 -7.93
CA THR A 157 3.21 19.09 -8.56
C THR A 157 2.42 19.91 -7.54
N GLY A 158 2.02 21.13 -7.94
CA GLY A 158 1.16 21.96 -7.10
C GLY A 158 -0.24 21.37 -6.84
N ARG A 159 -0.61 20.26 -7.49
CA ARG A 159 -1.90 19.57 -7.29
C ARG A 159 -1.99 18.87 -5.94
N TRP A 160 -0.85 18.45 -5.37
CA TRP A 160 -0.84 17.79 -4.06
C TRP A 160 -1.47 18.68 -2.98
N GLU A 161 -0.97 19.91 -2.82
CA GLU A 161 -1.45 20.87 -1.83
C GLU A 161 -2.82 21.46 -2.18
N LYS A 162 -3.09 21.68 -3.48
CA LYS A 162 -4.33 22.33 -3.94
C LYS A 162 -5.54 21.39 -3.96
N ASP A 163 -5.32 20.13 -4.34
CA ASP A 163 -6.42 19.20 -4.64
C ASP A 163 -6.42 18.02 -3.66
N VAL A 164 -5.29 17.33 -3.51
CA VAL A 164 -5.23 16.02 -2.82
C VAL A 164 -5.31 16.18 -1.31
N VAL A 165 -4.49 17.05 -0.72
CA VAL A 165 -4.47 17.29 0.73
C VAL A 165 -5.83 17.75 1.27
N PRO A 166 -6.54 18.70 0.63
CA PRO A 166 -7.89 19.07 1.06
C PRO A 166 -8.90 17.92 1.00
N GLN A 167 -8.82 17.04 -0.02
CA GLN A 167 -9.69 15.88 -0.14
C GLN A 167 -9.43 14.86 0.97
N ILE A 168 -8.16 14.54 1.25
CA ILE A 168 -7.77 13.65 2.35
C ILE A 168 -8.25 14.21 3.68
N ARG A 169 -8.06 15.51 3.95
CA ARG A 169 -8.54 16.15 5.18
C ARG A 169 -10.06 16.09 5.33
N LYS A 170 -10.79 16.28 4.23
CA LYS A 170 -12.26 16.17 4.22
C LYS A 170 -12.72 14.75 4.54
N TRP A 171 -12.08 13.74 3.96
CA TRP A 171 -12.36 12.33 4.22
C TRP A 171 -12.03 11.92 5.67
N ILE A 172 -10.90 12.38 6.22
CA ILE A 172 -10.56 12.11 7.62
C ILE A 172 -11.56 12.76 8.59
N ALA A 173 -12.23 13.83 8.19
CA ALA A 173 -13.20 14.56 9.00
C ALA A 173 -14.66 14.12 8.79
N SER A 174 -14.93 13.19 7.87
CA SER A 174 -16.28 12.69 7.59
C SER A 174 -16.79 11.65 8.57
#